data_AF-A0A973F6I7-F1
#
_entry.id   AF-A0A973F6I7-F1
#
_cell.length_a   1.000
_cell.length_b   1.000
_cell.length_c   1.000
_cell.angle_alpha   90.00
_cell.angle_beta   90.00
_cell.angle_gamma   90.00
#
_symmetry.space_group_name_H-M   'P 1'
#
loop_
_entity.id
_entity.type
_entity.pdbx_description
1 polymer ?
#
loop_
_entity_poly.entity_id
_entity_poly.type
_entity_poly.pdbx_seq_one_letter_code
_entity_poly.pdbx_strand_id
1 'polypeptide(L)' 'RQYLIDALEQTEGNQLRAAKILGIERHVLRYQMKKYGIEERNTKSAK' A
#
# COMPACT_ATOMS: atom_id res chain seq x y z
N ARG A 1 -7.52 -7.29 -4.97
CA ARG A 1 -6.10 -7.10 -5.38
C ARG A 1 -5.91 -5.81 -6.17
N GLN A 2 -6.64 -5.58 -7.29
CA GLN A 2 -6.44 -4.39 -8.13
C GLN A 2 -6.59 -3.06 -7.35
N TYR A 3 -7.65 -2.92 -6.57
CA TYR A 3 -7.89 -1.73 -5.73
C TYR A 3 -6.74 -1.40 -4.76
N LEU A 4 -5.96 -2.39 -4.28
CA LEU A 4 -4.80 -2.14 -3.42
C LEU A 4 -3.67 -1.48 -4.21
N ILE A 5 -3.42 -1.97 -5.42
CA ILE A 5 -2.38 -1.45 -6.30
C ILE A 5 -2.77 -0.04 -6.73
N ASP A 6 -4.01 0.17 -7.18
CA ASP A 6 -4.48 1.48 -7.62
C ASP A 6 -4.37 2.53 -6.50
N ALA A 7 -4.76 2.18 -5.27
CA ALA A 7 -4.65 3.09 -4.13
C ALA A 7 -3.19 3.37 -3.73
N LEU A 8 -2.31 2.37 -3.85
CA LEU A 8 -0.87 2.55 -3.61
C LEU A 8 -0.24 3.40 -4.70
N GLU A 9 -0.62 3.24 -5.97
CA GLU A 9 -0.13 4.05 -7.08
C GLU A 9 -0.59 5.51 -6.97
N GLN A 10 -1.88 5.74 -6.68
CA GLN A 10 -2.44 7.08 -6.43
C GLN A 10 -1.77 7.82 -5.26
N THR A 11 -1.11 7.09 -4.36
CA THR A 11 -0.48 7.65 -3.17
C THR A 11 1.03 7.49 -3.15
N GLU A 12 1.62 7.10 -4.29
CA GLU A 12 3.08 6.93 -4.44
C GLU A 12 3.66 5.97 -3.39
N GLY A 13 2.93 4.92 -3.04
CA GLY A 13 3.30 3.93 -2.04
C GLY A 13 3.01 4.34 -0.60
N ASN A 14 2.38 5.50 -0.35
CA ASN A 14 2.02 5.91 0.99
C ASN A 14 0.85 5.07 1.55
N GLN A 15 1.20 4.01 2.27
CA GLN A 15 0.25 3.08 2.88
C GLN A 15 -0.82 3.74 3.76
N LEU A 16 -0.48 4.81 4.51
CA LEU A 16 -1.46 5.47 5.36
C LEU A 16 -2.50 6.21 4.50
N ARG A 17 -2.06 6.87 3.42
CA ARG A 17 -2.97 7.55 2.48
C ARG A 17 -3.77 6.54 1.66
N ALA A 18 -3.14 5.46 1.18
CA ALA A 18 -3.83 4.38 0.47
C ALA A 18 -4.94 3.75 1.34
N ALA A 19 -4.66 3.48 2.61
CA ALA A 19 -5.64 2.94 3.55
C ALA A 19 -6.81 3.92 3.76
N LYS A 20 -6.54 5.22 3.87
CA LYS A 20 -7.59 6.27 3.95
C LYS A 20 -8.46 6.31 2.69
N ILE A 21 -7.87 6.22 1.49
CA ILE A 21 -8.63 6.17 0.23
C ILE A 21 -9.53 4.92 0.18
N LEU A 22 -9.02 3.79 0.65
CA LEU A 22 -9.75 2.53 0.68
C LEU A 22 -10.75 2.40 1.85
N GLY A 23 -10.81 3.39 2.75
CA GLY A 23 -11.69 3.34 3.91
C GLY A 23 -11.36 2.24 4.91
N ILE A 24 -10.11 1.79 4.97
CA ILE A 24 -9.65 0.73 5.88
C ILE A 24 -8.55 1.23 6.81
N GLU A 25 -8.33 0.51 7.90
CA GLU A 25 -7.17 0.78 8.74
C GLU A 25 -5.85 0.39 8.05
N ARG A 26 -4.77 1.12 8.37
CA ARG A 26 -3.43 0.85 7.83
C ARG A 26 -2.97 -0.60 8.10
N HIS A 27 -3.32 -1.16 9.24
CA HIS A 27 -2.92 -2.53 9.59
C HIS A 27 -3.61 -3.57 8.68
N VAL A 28 -4.87 -3.33 8.30
CA VAL A 28 -5.62 -4.15 7.32
C VAL A 28 -4.97 -4.05 5.94
N LEU A 29 -4.60 -2.84 5.50
CA LEU A 29 -3.86 -2.65 4.25
C LEU A 29 -2.57 -3.48 4.23
N ARG A 30 -1.76 -3.40 5.29
CA ARG A 30 -0.50 -4.15 5.42
C ARG A 30 -0.72 -5.66 5.39
N TYR A 31 -1.75 -6.16 6.08
CA TYR A 31 -2.11 -7.57 6.05
C TYR A 31 -2.46 -8.02 4.63
N GLN A 32 -3.29 -7.26 3.92
CA GLN A 32 -3.65 -7.55 2.54
C GLN A 32 -2.44 -7.48 1.60
N MET A 33 -1.56 -6.50 1.76
CA MET A 33 -0.31 -6.41 1.01
C MET A 33 0.55 -7.67 1.18
N LYS A 34 0.74 -8.14 2.42
CA LYS A 34 1.44 -9.40 2.71
C LYS A 34 0.74 -10.60 2.07
N LYS A 35 -0.58 -10.68 2.22
CA LYS A 35 -1.41 -11.76 1.67
C LYS A 35 -1.31 -11.87 0.14
N TYR A 36 -1.14 -10.73 -0.55
CA TYR A 36 -1.07 -10.66 -2.00
C TYR A 36 0.36 -10.50 -2.55
N GLY A 37 1.40 -10.57 -1.70
CA GLY A 37 2.79 -10.39 -2.12
C GLY A 37 3.10 -9.00 -2.67
N ILE A 38 2.39 -7.96 -2.21
CA ILE A 38 2.64 -6.58 -2.62
C ILE A 38 3.76 -6.04 -1.72
N GLU A 39 4.97 -5.99 -2.26
CA GLU A 39 6.13 -5.48 -1.54
C GLU A 39 6.05 -3.96 -1.37
N GLU A 40 6.45 -3.48 -0.20
CA GLU A 40 6.68 -2.07 0.02
C GLU A 40 7.86 -1.65 -0.86
N ARG A 41 7.62 -0.78 -1.85
CA ARG A 41 8.70 -0.12 -2.58
C ARG A 41 9.49 0.69 -1.57
N ASN A 42 10.56 0.09 -1.04
CA ASN A 42 11.44 0.74 -0.09
C ASN A 42 12.18 1.86 -0.83
N THR A 43 11.75 3.10 -0.61
CA THR A 43 12.38 4.31 -1.18
C THR A 43 13.80 4.55 -0.65
N LYS A 44 14.40 3.60 0.10
CA LYS A 44 15.78 3.66 0.60
C LYS A 44 16.83 2.95 -0.26
N SER A 45 16.49 2.38 -1.42
CA SER A 45 17.47 1.73 -2.31
C SER A 45 18.08 2.63 -3.40
N ALA A 46 17.89 3.95 -3.33
CA ALA A 46 18.50 4.92 -4.25
C ALA A 46 19.42 5.92 -3.51
N LYS A 47 20.23 5.42 -2.58
CA LYS A 47 21.30 6.21 -1.95
C LYS A 47 22.61 5.44 -2.02
#